data_AF-A0A967KJW0-F1
#
_entry.id   AF-A0A967KJW0-F1
#
_cell.length_a   1.000
_cell.length_b   1.000
_cell.length_c   1.000
_cell.angle_alpha   90.00
_cell.angle_beta   90.00
_cell.angle_gamma   90.00
#
_symmetry.space_group_name_H-M   'P 1'
#
loop_
_entity.id
_entity.type
_entity.pdbx_description
1 polymer ?
#
loop_
_entity_poly.entity_id
_entity_poly.type
_entity_poly.pdbx_seq_one_letter_code
_entity_poly.pdbx_strand_id
1 'polypeptide(L)' 'AAKYDDEGFYYIVDRWKDMFISGGENVYPAEVENVIYQHPAVAEVAVIGVPDPKWQEVGRALVVLKESHT' A
#
# COMPACT_ATOMS: atom_id res chain seq x y z
N ALA A 1 -2.72 12.09 -0.89
CA ALA A 1 -2.72 13.39 -1.59
C ALA A 1 -3.78 14.28 -0.95
N ALA A 2 -3.92 15.55 -1.32
CA ALA A 2 -5.00 16.39 -0.79
C ALA A 2 -5.68 17.17 -1.93
N LYS A 3 -7.00 17.23 -1.90
CA LYS A 3 -7.81 18.03 -2.82
C LYS A 3 -8.38 19.21 -2.04
N TYR A 4 -8.35 20.39 -2.64
CA TYR A 4 -8.91 21.63 -2.07
C TYR A 4 -10.11 22.06 -2.92
N ASP A 5 -11.18 22.53 -2.29
CA ASP A 5 -12.36 23.06 -2.97
C ASP A 5 -12.46 24.60 -2.87
N ASP A 6 -13.38 25.18 -3.65
CA ASP A 6 -13.59 26.63 -3.71
C ASP A 6 -14.20 27.22 -2.41
N GLU A 7 -14.65 26.36 -1.49
CA GLU A 7 -15.23 26.73 -0.19
C GLU A 7 -14.21 26.75 0.95
N GLY A 8 -12.96 26.36 0.70
CA GLY A 8 -11.88 26.42 1.68
C GLY A 8 -11.56 25.09 2.38
N PHE A 9 -12.15 23.98 1.95
CA PHE A 9 -11.98 22.69 2.59
C PHE A 9 -10.91 21.83 1.92
N TYR A 10 -10.14 21.12 2.73
CA TYR A 10 -9.19 20.11 2.28
C TYR A 10 -9.76 18.71 2.50
N TYR A 11 -9.73 17.88 1.45
CA TYR A 11 -10.04 16.47 1.51
C TYR A 11 -8.74 15.67 1.39
N ILE A 12 -8.50 14.79 2.37
CA ILE A 12 -7.45 13.78 2.26
C ILE A 12 -7.91 12.80 1.18
N VAL A 13 -7.26 12.85 0.03
CA VAL A 13 -7.42 11.85 -1.03
C VAL A 13 -6.27 10.85 -0.92
N ASP A 14 -6.46 9.67 -1.50
CA ASP A 14 -5.49 8.59 -1.49
C ASP A 14 -4.13 9.00 -2.08
N ARG A 15 -3.16 8.08 -2.14
CA ARG A 15 -1.77 8.42 -2.51
C ARG A 15 -1.74 9.01 -3.93
N TRP A 16 -0.78 9.91 -4.17
CA TRP A 16 -0.64 10.53 -5.51
C TRP A 16 -0.30 9.48 -6.60
N LYS A 17 0.34 8.38 -6.19
CA LYS A 17 0.50 7.17 -7.00
C LYS A 17 0.13 5.97 -6.14
N ASP A 18 -0.89 5.24 -6.55
CA ASP A 18 -1.35 3.99 -5.91
C ASP A 18 -0.79 2.75 -6.61
N MET A 19 0.43 2.85 -7.14
CA MET A 19 1.02 1.79 -7.95
C MET A 19 2.54 1.91 -7.98
N PHE A 20 3.23 0.77 -7.92
CA PHE A 20 4.67 0.64 -8.16
C PHE A 20 4.91 -0.29 -9.36
N ILE A 21 6.08 -0.18 -10.01
CA ILE A 21 6.41 -1.00 -11.18
C ILE A 21 7.42 -2.06 -10.77
N SER A 22 7.01 -3.32 -10.78
CA SER A 22 7.87 -4.45 -10.47
C SER A 22 8.15 -5.25 -11.73
N GLY A 23 9.38 -5.17 -12.24
CA GLY A 23 9.79 -5.97 -13.40
C GLY A 23 9.06 -5.65 -14.70
N GLY A 24 8.60 -4.41 -14.86
CA GLY A 24 7.81 -3.97 -16.01
C GLY A 24 6.30 -4.13 -15.84
N GLU A 25 5.85 -4.71 -14.72
CA GLU A 25 4.43 -4.88 -14.42
C GLU A 25 3.93 -3.83 -13.42
N ASN A 26 2.72 -3.34 -13.67
CA ASN A 26 2.02 -2.42 -12.79
C ASN A 26 1.44 -3.21 -11.59
N VAL A 27 1.89 -2.88 -10.38
CA VAL A 27 1.41 -3.52 -9.15
C VAL A 27 0.67 -2.50 -8.29
N TYR A 28 -0.58 -2.81 -7.96
CA TYR A 28 -1.43 -1.98 -7.10
C TYR A 28 -1.36 -2.50 -5.66
N PRO A 29 -0.78 -1.73 -4.71
CA PRO A 29 -0.68 -2.12 -3.30
C PRO A 29 -2.00 -2.60 -2.71
N ALA A 30 -3.12 -1.96 -3.02
CA ALA A 30 -4.43 -2.32 -2.49
C ALA A 30 -4.85 -3.77 -2.81
N GLU A 31 -4.52 -4.28 -3.99
CA GLU A 31 -4.81 -5.67 -4.36
C GLU A 31 -3.96 -6.65 -3.53
N VAL A 32 -2.68 -6.33 -3.34
CA VAL A 32 -1.75 -7.12 -2.55
C VAL A 32 -2.12 -7.08 -1.06
N GLU A 33 -2.45 -5.90 -0.54
CA GLU A 33 -2.94 -5.65 0.81
C GLU A 33 -4.20 -6.48 1.08
N ASN A 34 -5.18 -6.48 0.17
CA ASN A 34 -6.41 -7.26 0.28
C ASN A 34 -6.14 -8.77 0.40
N VAL A 35 -5.16 -9.31 -0.33
CA VAL A 35 -4.78 -10.73 -0.22
C VAL A 35 -4.09 -11.01 1.11
N ILE A 36 -3.14 -10.17 1.54
CA ILE A 36 -2.43 -10.34 2.81
C ILE A 36 -3.41 -10.24 3.99
N TYR A 37 -4.39 -9.34 3.91
CA TYR A 37 -5.39 -9.12 4.94
C TYR A 37 -6.30 -10.34 5.19
N GLN A 38 -6.42 -11.25 4.23
CA GLN A 38 -7.15 -12.51 4.41
C GLN A 38 -6.43 -13.48 5.37
N HIS A 39 -5.15 -13.27 5.67
CA HIS A 39 -4.40 -14.12 6.57
C HIS A 39 -4.89 -13.95 8.02
N PRO A 40 -5.20 -15.04 8.76
CA PRO A 40 -5.88 -14.97 10.05
C PRO A 40 -5.10 -14.23 11.14
N ALA A 41 -3.77 -14.18 11.03
CA ALA A 41 -2.89 -13.49 11.98
C ALA A 41 -2.75 -11.97 11.73
N VAL A 42 -3.23 -11.43 10.60
CA VAL A 42 -3.02 -10.03 10.21
C VAL A 42 -4.12 -9.15 10.82
N ALA A 43 -3.73 -8.13 11.57
CA ALA A 43 -4.62 -7.07 12.06
C ALA A 43 -4.72 -5.91 11.06
N GLU A 44 -3.58 -5.45 10.53
CA GLU A 44 -3.49 -4.38 9.54
C GLU A 44 -2.33 -4.65 8.58
N VAL A 45 -2.42 -4.13 7.36
CA VAL A 45 -1.35 -4.22 6.37
C VAL A 45 -1.29 -2.96 5.51
N ALA A 46 -0.09 -2.52 5.19
CA ALA A 46 0.19 -1.55 4.15
C ALA A 46 1.34 -2.05 3.25
N VAL A 47 1.21 -1.90 1.94
CA VAL A 47 2.24 -2.26 0.97
C VAL A 47 2.78 -0.99 0.32
N ILE A 48 4.11 -0.89 0.27
CA ILE A 48 4.83 0.21 -0.39
C ILE A 48 5.82 -0.35 -1.41
N GLY A 49 6.01 0.36 -2.52
CA GLY A 49 7.13 0.08 -3.42
C GLY A 49 8.46 0.47 -2.78
N VAL A 50 9.47 -0.39 -2.87
CA VAL A 50 10.84 -0.12 -2.45
C VAL A 50 11.82 -0.48 -3.56
N PRO A 51 12.99 0.19 -3.66
CA PRO A 51 13.98 -0.13 -4.69
C PRO A 51 14.46 -1.58 -4.63
N ASP A 52 14.63 -2.21 -5.79
CA ASP A 52 15.15 -3.57 -5.95
C ASP A 52 16.15 -3.65 -7.12
N PRO A 53 17.31 -4.31 -6.95
CA PRO A 53 18.34 -4.37 -7.98
C PRO A 53 17.96 -5.17 -9.22
N LYS A 54 16.99 -6.09 -9.13
CA LYS A 54 16.54 -6.94 -10.25
C LYS A 54 15.28 -6.39 -10.90
N TRP A 55 14.34 -5.92 -10.10
CA TRP A 55 12.99 -5.56 -10.54
C TRP A 55 12.74 -4.05 -10.58
N GLN A 56 13.76 -3.24 -10.28
CA GLN A 56 13.71 -1.79 -10.08
C GLN A 56 12.93 -1.40 -8.82
N GLU A 57 11.69 -1.88 -8.68
CA GLU A 57 10.90 -1.78 -7.45
C GLU A 57 10.25 -3.12 -7.10
N VAL A 58 10.03 -3.37 -5.80
CA VAL A 58 9.24 -4.49 -5.28
C VAL A 58 8.33 -4.02 -4.16
N GLY A 59 7.26 -4.77 -3.90
CA GLY A 59 6.37 -4.50 -2.78
C GLY A 59 6.99 -4.92 -1.45
N ARG A 60 7.04 -4.00 -0.48
CA ARG A 60 7.33 -4.29 0.93
C ARG A 60 6.04 -4.16 1.74
N ALA A 61 5.60 -5.27 2.32
CA ALA A 61 4.46 -5.30 3.24
C ALA A 61 4.91 -4.94 4.66
N LEU A 62 4.24 -3.96 5.25
CA LEU A 62 4.27 -3.68 6.68
C LEU A 62 3.02 -4.30 7.28
N VAL A 63 3.20 -5.24 8.22
CA VAL A 63 2.12 -6.05 8.77
C VAL A 63 2.06 -5.85 10.27
N VAL A 64 0.87 -5.53 10.77
CA VAL A 64 0.55 -5.57 12.19
C VAL A 64 -0.13 -6.90 12.46
N LEU A 65 0.39 -7.67 13.43
CA LEU A 65 -0.22 -8.92 13.85
C LEU A 65 -1.40 -8.64 14.79
N LYS A 66 -2.39 -9.52 14.81
CA LYS A 66 -3.44 -9.51 15.85
C LYS A 66 -2.81 -9.78 17.20
N GLU A 67 -3.39 -9.23 18.27
CA GLU A 67 -2.88 -9.34 19.65
C GLU A 67 -2.60 -10.79 20.08
N SER A 68 -3.32 -11.77 19.53
CA SER A 68 -3.15 -13.20 19.82
C SER A 68 -1.99 -13.87 19.08
N HIS A 69 -1.27 -13.14 18.23
CA HIS A 69 -0.16 -13.63 17.42
C HIS A 69 1.08 -12.76 17.70
N THR A 70 2.13 -13.37 18.25
CA THR A 70 3.44 -12.75 18.54
C THR A 70 4.53 -13.27 17.64
#